data_AF-A0A179HE62-F1
#
_entry.id   AF-A0A179HE62-F1
#
_cell.length_a   1.000
_cell.length_b   1.000
_cell.length_c   1.000
_cell.angle_alpha   90.00
_cell.angle_beta   90.00
_cell.angle_gamma   90.00
#
_symmetry.space_group_name_H-M   'P 1'
#
loop_
_entity.id
_entity.type
_entity.pdbx_description
1 polymer ?
#
loop_
_entity_poly.entity_id
_entity_poly.type
_entity_poly.pdbx_seq_one_letter_code
_entity_poly.pdbx_strand_id
1 'polypeptide(L)'
;MQWRGGSSMVVNCTVSPEACAEHDVTSFPAIRLYRRGQSLVRYRGPRKASFITSFLGRIQRPAVTRLTNEKLDAFASSDSVVFIAHLGRDDGSTASRLSSLADAYRDRYSFGVAQGSLSDQSTLQCHNNEDGMQHRRVDFDHPGALEALLATCAEPLIPEMSRRNELKYTQHAGRSIVYYLSDDASEREAYVAAMRPVAKRLREYLQFVTVDSGEFPDMSHALGVASEGGLVVENLHTGQVYPFRGRERESSAEAKERHRIPAAEAVEDFIMAIAQGHIEPWNGRYGDGDSMRRDGGDDASRHDEL
;
A
#
# COMPACT_ATOMS: atom_id res chain seq x y z
N MET A 1 -9.99 -20.81 8.78
CA MET A 1 -9.74 -20.18 10.09
C MET A 1 -11.09 -19.88 10.73
N GLN A 2 -11.42 -20.51 11.86
CA GLN A 2 -12.80 -20.60 12.36
C GLN A 2 -13.10 -19.46 13.33
N TRP A 3 -13.77 -18.42 12.85
CA TRP A 3 -14.29 -17.34 13.67
C TRP A 3 -15.39 -17.92 14.58
N ARG A 4 -15.11 -18.06 15.88
CA ARG A 4 -16.05 -18.67 16.84
C ARG A 4 -17.22 -17.70 17.08
N GLY A 5 -18.27 -17.82 16.26
CA GLY A 5 -19.53 -17.08 16.40
C GLY A 5 -20.11 -16.47 15.13
N GLY A 6 -19.51 -16.69 13.95
CA GLY A 6 -20.01 -16.14 12.68
C GLY A 6 -19.94 -17.14 11.54
N SER A 7 -20.82 -16.97 10.55
CA SER A 7 -20.82 -17.72 9.29
C SER A 7 -20.46 -16.77 8.15
N SER A 8 -19.73 -17.26 7.15
CA SER A 8 -19.49 -16.53 5.90
C SER A 8 -20.37 -17.11 4.80
N MET A 9 -20.93 -16.25 3.95
CA MET A 9 -21.64 -16.64 2.74
C MET A 9 -21.08 -15.90 1.54
N VAL A 10 -21.10 -16.54 0.38
CA VAL A 10 -20.75 -15.93 -0.91
C VAL A 10 -22.03 -15.87 -1.75
N VAL A 11 -22.32 -14.70 -2.30
CA VAL A 11 -23.48 -14.48 -3.17
C VAL A 11 -22.97 -14.14 -4.56
N ASN A 12 -23.42 -14.89 -5.56
CA ASN A 12 -23.13 -14.60 -6.95
C ASN A 12 -24.20 -13.64 -7.50
N CYS A 13 -23.85 -12.36 -7.60
CA CYS A 13 -24.78 -11.33 -8.09
C CYS A 13 -25.09 -11.43 -9.58
N THR A 14 -24.33 -12.21 -10.35
CA THR A 14 -24.68 -12.55 -11.74
C THR A 14 -25.86 -13.52 -11.81
N VAL A 15 -26.05 -14.34 -10.77
CA VAL A 15 -27.17 -15.27 -10.63
C VAL A 15 -28.34 -14.66 -9.85
N SER A 16 -28.06 -13.75 -8.91
CA SER A 16 -29.08 -13.11 -8.05
C SER A 16 -28.94 -11.58 -8.03
N PRO A 17 -29.18 -10.91 -9.17
CA PRO A 17 -28.98 -9.46 -9.28
C PRO A 17 -29.93 -8.65 -8.40
N GLU A 18 -31.19 -9.06 -8.28
CA GLU A 18 -32.22 -8.40 -7.46
C GLU A 18 -31.82 -8.37 -5.97
N ALA A 19 -31.45 -9.53 -5.41
CA ALA A 19 -30.98 -9.63 -4.03
C ALA A 19 -29.75 -8.75 -3.77
N CYS A 20 -28.83 -8.66 -4.74
CA CYS A 20 -27.65 -7.80 -4.61
C CYS A 20 -28.00 -6.30 -4.67
N ALA A 21 -28.97 -5.92 -5.51
CA ALA A 21 -29.49 -4.56 -5.56
C ALA A 21 -30.19 -4.16 -4.25
N GLU A 22 -31.01 -5.03 -3.68
CA GLU A 22 -31.68 -4.82 -2.37
C GLU A 22 -30.67 -4.58 -1.23
N HIS A 23 -29.48 -5.17 -1.33
CA HIS A 23 -28.39 -4.97 -0.37
C HIS A 23 -27.40 -3.85 -0.77
N ASP A 24 -27.76 -3.01 -1.74
CA ASP A 24 -26.98 -1.86 -2.24
C ASP A 24 -25.58 -2.26 -2.75
N VAL A 25 -25.48 -3.39 -3.46
CA VAL A 25 -24.23 -3.83 -4.10
C VAL A 25 -24.05 -3.11 -5.44
N THR A 26 -23.20 -2.09 -5.45
CA THR A 26 -22.92 -1.28 -6.66
C THR A 26 -21.57 -1.57 -7.30
N SER A 27 -20.68 -2.30 -6.61
CA SER A 27 -19.36 -2.68 -7.12
C SER A 27 -18.92 -4.02 -6.53
N PHE A 28 -18.04 -4.71 -7.25
CA PHE A 28 -17.57 -6.04 -6.87
C PHE A 28 -16.06 -6.08 -6.61
N PRO A 29 -15.61 -7.01 -5.74
CA PRO A 29 -16.38 -7.65 -4.69
C PRO A 29 -16.77 -6.64 -3.57
N ALA A 30 -17.93 -6.86 -2.96
CA ALA A 30 -18.43 -6.08 -1.82
C ALA A 30 -18.59 -6.96 -0.57
N ILE A 31 -17.83 -6.64 0.48
CA ILE A 31 -17.83 -7.39 1.75
C ILE A 31 -18.71 -6.65 2.76
N ARG A 32 -19.62 -7.40 3.40
CA ARG A 32 -20.63 -6.90 4.32
C ARG A 32 -20.67 -7.72 5.59
N LEU A 33 -20.88 -7.07 6.73
CA LEU A 33 -21.13 -7.70 8.02
C LEU A 33 -22.56 -7.44 8.46
N TYR A 34 -23.30 -8.54 8.66
CA TYR A 34 -24.64 -8.54 9.23
C TYR A 34 -24.56 -8.91 10.71
N ARG A 35 -25.21 -8.11 11.57
CA ARG A 35 -25.30 -8.37 13.00
C ARG A 35 -26.76 -8.27 13.43
N ARG A 36 -27.22 -9.23 14.25
CA ARG A 36 -28.62 -9.29 14.69
C ARG A 36 -28.99 -8.00 15.42
N GLY A 37 -30.06 -7.34 14.96
CA GLY A 37 -30.57 -6.11 15.58
C GLY A 37 -29.68 -4.88 15.38
N GLN A 38 -28.72 -4.93 14.45
CA GLN A 38 -27.85 -3.81 14.13
C GLN A 38 -27.85 -3.54 12.62
N SER A 39 -27.52 -2.30 12.26
CA SER A 39 -27.35 -1.90 10.87
C SER A 39 -26.22 -2.67 10.20
N LEU A 40 -26.41 -2.94 8.91
CA LEU A 40 -25.40 -3.50 8.03
C LEU A 40 -24.12 -2.65 8.05
N VAL A 41 -22.96 -3.29 8.20
CA VAL A 41 -21.66 -2.62 8.11
C VAL A 41 -20.97 -3.02 6.81
N ARG A 42 -20.58 -2.03 6.01
CA ARG A 42 -19.78 -2.23 4.79
C ARG A 42 -18.30 -2.28 5.16
N TYR A 43 -17.57 -3.24 4.61
CA TYR A 43 -16.13 -3.30 4.73
C TYR A 43 -15.46 -2.67 3.51
N ARG A 44 -14.68 -1.61 3.73
CA ARG A 44 -13.99 -0.85 2.66
C ARG A 44 -12.46 -0.96 2.76
N GLY A 45 -11.96 -1.89 3.56
CA GLY A 45 -10.53 -2.13 3.75
C GLY A 45 -9.92 -3.08 2.72
N PRO A 46 -8.62 -3.37 2.84
CA PRO A 46 -7.91 -4.32 1.98
C PRO A 46 -8.53 -5.73 2.03
N ARG A 47 -8.68 -6.38 0.88
CA ARG A 47 -9.37 -7.67 0.77
C ARG A 47 -8.49 -8.87 1.14
N LYS A 48 -7.61 -8.69 2.13
CA LYS A 48 -6.73 -9.73 2.68
C LYS A 48 -7.32 -10.30 3.96
N ALA A 49 -7.13 -11.60 4.19
CA ALA A 49 -7.73 -12.31 5.32
C ALA A 49 -7.34 -11.70 6.69
N SER A 50 -6.10 -11.23 6.83
CA SER A 50 -5.62 -10.53 8.04
C SER A 50 -6.44 -9.27 8.33
N PHE A 51 -6.59 -8.37 7.37
CA PHE A 51 -7.34 -7.12 7.53
C PHE A 51 -8.83 -7.33 7.77
N ILE A 52 -9.44 -8.37 7.17
CA ILE A 52 -10.84 -8.75 7.43
C ILE A 52 -10.98 -9.29 8.86
N THR A 53 -10.02 -10.09 9.32
CA THR A 53 -10.02 -10.61 10.70
C THR A 53 -9.88 -9.47 11.72
N SER A 54 -8.98 -8.51 11.46
CA SER A 54 -8.84 -7.31 12.30
C SER A 54 -10.12 -6.48 12.31
N PHE A 55 -10.79 -6.30 11.16
CA PHE A 55 -12.10 -5.63 11.09
C PHE A 55 -13.15 -6.29 11.99
N LEU A 56 -13.24 -7.61 11.94
CA LEU A 56 -14.17 -8.36 12.76
C LEU A 56 -13.86 -8.25 14.27
N GLY A 57 -12.59 -8.06 14.64
CA GLY A 57 -12.20 -7.70 16.00
C GLY A 57 -12.58 -6.25 16.37
N ARG A 58 -12.30 -5.30 15.48
CA ARG A 58 -12.61 -3.86 15.64
C ARG A 58 -14.09 -3.63 15.92
N ILE A 59 -14.97 -4.27 15.16
CA ILE A 59 -16.41 -3.98 15.22
C ILE A 59 -17.08 -4.45 16.52
N GLN A 60 -16.39 -5.28 17.31
CA GLN A 60 -16.84 -5.69 18.65
C GLN A 60 -16.57 -4.63 19.71
N ARG A 61 -15.66 -3.69 19.45
CA ARG A 61 -15.33 -2.57 20.35
C ARG A 61 -16.23 -1.35 20.05
N PRO A 62 -16.39 -0.42 20.99
CA PRO A 62 -16.93 0.91 20.69
C PRO A 62 -16.12 1.59 19.57
N ALA A 63 -16.72 2.54 18.85
CA ALA A 63 -16.02 3.28 17.80
C ALA A 63 -14.75 3.96 18.33
N VAL A 64 -14.85 4.55 19.53
CA VAL A 64 -13.72 5.09 20.29
C VAL A 64 -13.58 4.34 21.61
N THR A 65 -12.44 3.70 21.83
CA THR A 65 -12.13 2.99 23.07
C THR A 65 -11.54 3.95 24.11
N ARG A 66 -12.08 3.99 25.33
CA ARG A 66 -11.47 4.73 26.43
C ARG A 66 -10.31 3.93 27.02
N LEU A 67 -9.14 4.57 27.11
CA LEU A 67 -7.88 3.92 27.50
C LEU A 67 -7.37 4.52 28.82
N THR A 68 -6.92 3.65 29.72
CA THR A 68 -6.09 4.05 30.85
C THR A 68 -4.62 3.99 30.43
N ASN A 69 -3.72 4.61 31.20
CA ASN A 69 -2.29 4.66 30.88
C ASN A 69 -1.68 3.25 30.69
N GLU A 70 -2.13 2.28 31.47
CA GLU A 70 -1.61 0.89 31.43
C GLU A 70 -2.05 0.14 30.16
N LYS A 71 -3.07 0.63 29.45
CA LYS A 71 -3.63 -0.01 28.24
C LYS A 71 -3.15 0.63 26.95
N LEU A 72 -2.36 1.71 27.01
CA LEU A 72 -1.94 2.46 25.83
C LEU A 72 -1.13 1.60 24.86
N ASP A 73 -0.05 0.97 25.34
CA ASP A 73 0.84 0.18 24.47
C ASP A 73 0.15 -1.04 23.85
N ALA A 74 -0.66 -1.73 24.65
CA ALA A 74 -1.45 -2.87 24.19
C ALA A 74 -2.46 -2.45 23.12
N PHE A 75 -3.10 -1.28 23.27
CA PHE A 75 -4.02 -0.76 22.27
C PHE A 75 -3.29 -0.26 21.02
N ALA A 76 -2.17 0.45 21.18
CA ALA A 76 -1.34 0.95 20.09
C ALA A 76 -0.89 -0.17 19.14
N SER A 77 -0.69 -1.37 19.66
CA SER A 77 -0.27 -2.57 18.90
C SER A 77 -1.44 -3.49 18.50
N SER A 78 -2.69 -3.12 18.79
CA SER A 78 -3.85 -4.02 18.66
C SER A 78 -4.38 -4.20 17.23
N ASP A 79 -3.87 -3.42 16.28
CA ASP A 79 -4.36 -3.37 14.90
C ASP A 79 -3.28 -2.89 13.93
N SER A 80 -3.53 -2.99 12.63
CA SER A 80 -2.60 -2.52 11.59
C SER A 80 -2.38 -1.00 11.66
N VAL A 81 -3.45 -0.23 11.86
CA VAL A 81 -3.38 1.22 12.06
C VAL A 81 -4.25 1.63 13.24
N VAL A 82 -3.65 2.34 14.19
CA VAL A 82 -4.28 2.75 15.46
C VAL A 82 -4.07 4.25 15.68
N PHE A 83 -5.14 4.94 16.06
CA PHE A 83 -5.13 6.34 16.45
C PHE A 83 -5.44 6.47 17.94
N ILE A 84 -4.61 7.23 18.66
CA ILE A 84 -4.76 7.50 20.09
C ILE A 84 -4.74 9.01 20.31
N ALA A 85 -5.87 9.54 20.78
CA ALA A 85 -5.95 10.93 21.21
C ALA A 85 -5.68 11.06 22.71
N HIS A 86 -4.79 11.97 23.07
CA HIS A 86 -4.65 12.49 24.43
C HIS A 86 -5.33 13.85 24.46
N LEU A 87 -6.55 13.90 25.00
CA LEU A 87 -7.35 15.12 25.02
C LEU A 87 -6.94 16.06 26.15
N GLY A 88 -6.90 17.36 25.89
CA GLY A 88 -6.75 18.39 26.92
C GLY A 88 -8.00 18.58 27.77
N ARG A 89 -7.90 19.45 28.78
CA ARG A 89 -8.91 19.60 29.84
C ARG A 89 -10.29 20.08 29.37
N ASP A 90 -10.36 20.78 28.22
CA ASP A 90 -11.60 21.38 27.67
C ASP A 90 -11.93 20.95 26.22
N ASP A 91 -11.42 19.80 25.77
CA ASP A 91 -11.45 19.39 24.35
C ASP A 91 -12.67 18.53 23.96
N GLY A 92 -13.86 18.90 24.45
CA GLY A 92 -15.11 18.21 24.13
C GLY A 92 -15.45 18.25 22.62
N SER A 93 -15.13 19.35 21.93
CA SER A 93 -15.35 19.47 20.49
C SER A 93 -14.46 18.50 19.69
N THR A 94 -13.20 18.38 20.09
CA THR A 94 -12.21 17.46 19.52
C THR A 94 -12.60 16.01 19.74
N ALA A 95 -13.11 15.67 20.93
CA ALA A 95 -13.65 14.35 21.23
C ALA A 95 -14.81 13.97 20.28
N SER A 96 -15.71 14.92 20.00
CA SER A 96 -16.85 14.72 19.09
C SER A 96 -16.40 14.50 17.64
N ARG A 97 -15.45 15.33 17.16
CA ARG A 97 -14.84 15.17 15.83
C ARG A 97 -14.14 13.81 15.68
N LEU A 98 -13.36 13.40 16.68
CA LEU A 98 -12.71 12.09 16.69
C LEU A 98 -13.73 10.95 16.68
N SER A 99 -14.84 11.07 17.43
CA SER A 99 -15.92 10.07 17.41
C SER A 99 -16.53 9.94 16.02
N SER A 100 -16.76 11.06 15.34
CA SER A 100 -17.34 11.10 13.99
C SER A 100 -16.40 10.46 12.97
N LEU A 101 -15.10 10.75 13.06
CA LEU A 101 -14.06 10.10 12.27
C LEU A 101 -14.02 8.59 12.56
N ALA A 102 -14.07 8.20 13.84
CA ALA A 102 -14.05 6.80 14.23
C ALA A 102 -15.26 6.05 13.66
N ASP A 103 -16.47 6.61 13.70
CA ASP A 103 -17.65 5.98 13.10
C ASP A 103 -17.52 5.80 11.58
N ALA A 104 -16.90 6.76 10.90
CA ALA A 104 -16.67 6.69 9.45
C ALA A 104 -15.57 5.69 9.04
N TYR A 105 -14.55 5.47 9.88
CA TYR A 105 -13.35 4.71 9.52
C TYR A 105 -13.07 3.46 10.38
N ARG A 106 -13.92 3.13 11.36
CA ARG A 106 -13.79 1.94 12.23
C ARG A 106 -13.84 0.60 11.49
N ASP A 107 -14.27 0.58 10.23
CA ASP A 107 -14.17 -0.60 9.38
C ASP A 107 -12.71 -0.92 9.00
N ARG A 108 -11.83 0.09 9.04
CA ARG A 108 -10.43 0.01 8.62
C ARG A 108 -9.43 0.22 9.76
N TYR A 109 -9.72 1.13 10.70
CA TYR A 109 -8.75 1.56 11.72
C TYR A 109 -9.34 1.53 13.13
N SER A 110 -8.46 1.49 14.14
CA SER A 110 -8.85 1.52 15.55
C SER A 110 -8.64 2.91 16.15
N PHE A 111 -9.57 3.37 16.97
CA PHE A 111 -9.52 4.70 17.59
C PHE A 111 -9.66 4.61 19.11
N GLY A 112 -8.80 5.33 19.82
CA GLY A 112 -8.77 5.37 21.28
C GLY A 112 -8.58 6.78 21.82
N VAL A 113 -9.05 6.99 23.05
CA VAL A 113 -8.83 8.22 23.82
C VAL A 113 -8.20 7.86 25.15
N ALA A 114 -7.01 8.39 25.40
CA ALA A 114 -6.31 8.27 26.67
C ALA A 114 -6.98 9.13 27.75
N GLN A 115 -7.21 8.56 28.92
CA GLN A 115 -7.70 9.27 30.10
C GLN A 115 -6.55 9.98 30.81
N GLY A 116 -6.84 11.14 31.41
CA GLY A 116 -5.94 11.75 32.39
C GLY A 116 -4.73 12.47 31.80
N SER A 117 -4.83 13.03 30.58
CA SER A 117 -3.84 14.03 30.15
C SER A 117 -3.90 15.23 31.11
N LEU A 118 -2.77 15.55 31.73
CA LEU A 118 -2.61 16.75 32.54
C LEU A 118 -2.25 17.99 31.70
N SER A 119 -2.09 17.80 30.38
CA SER A 119 -1.78 18.88 29.43
C SER A 119 -3.04 19.64 29.05
N ASP A 120 -2.90 20.94 28.84
CA ASP A 120 -3.96 21.76 28.24
C ASP A 120 -4.03 21.57 26.72
N GLN A 121 -3.01 20.95 26.09
CA GLN A 121 -2.97 20.68 24.66
C GLN A 121 -3.38 19.25 24.33
N SER A 122 -4.35 19.12 23.42
CA SER A 122 -4.67 17.87 22.76
C SER A 122 -3.53 17.39 21.86
N THR A 123 -3.27 16.08 21.87
CA THR A 123 -2.39 15.44 20.89
C THR A 123 -3.05 14.22 20.28
N LEU A 124 -2.80 14.00 18.99
CA LEU A 124 -3.23 12.81 18.28
C LEU A 124 -1.99 12.07 17.78
N GLN A 125 -1.83 10.85 18.28
CA GLN A 125 -0.82 9.91 17.82
C GLN A 125 -1.46 8.90 16.88
N CYS A 126 -0.73 8.53 15.84
CA CYS A 126 -1.08 7.43 14.97
C CYS A 126 0.09 6.44 14.89
N HIS A 127 -0.26 5.16 14.90
CA HIS A 127 0.64 4.02 14.74
C HIS A 127 0.21 3.26 13.50
N ASN A 128 1.07 3.19 12.48
CA ASN A 128 0.97 2.22 11.39
C ASN A 128 1.93 1.09 11.71
N ASN A 129 1.38 0.00 12.25
CA ASN A 129 2.14 -1.15 12.71
C ASN A 129 2.58 -2.07 11.57
N GLU A 130 1.93 -1.99 10.41
CA GLU A 130 2.39 -2.70 9.21
C GLU A 130 3.75 -2.18 8.77
N ASP A 131 3.93 -0.85 8.77
CA ASP A 131 5.17 -0.20 8.33
C ASP A 131 6.10 0.22 9.49
N GLY A 132 5.65 0.03 10.73
CA GLY A 132 6.32 0.49 11.94
C GLY A 132 6.50 2.01 11.98
N MET A 133 5.59 2.76 11.37
CA MET A 133 5.61 4.21 11.27
C MET A 133 4.72 4.84 12.34
N GLN A 134 5.10 6.01 12.82
CA GLN A 134 4.31 6.76 13.79
C GLN A 134 4.28 8.24 13.44
N HIS A 135 3.13 8.85 13.68
CA HIS A 135 2.93 10.28 13.50
C HIS A 135 2.30 10.87 14.74
N ARG A 136 2.66 12.11 15.05
CA ARG A 136 2.06 12.88 16.14
C ARG A 136 1.70 14.26 15.65
N ARG A 137 0.54 14.76 16.09
CA ARG A 137 0.04 16.12 15.85
C ARG A 137 -0.45 16.72 17.16
N VAL A 138 -0.21 18.02 17.33
CA VAL A 138 -0.60 18.81 18.53
C VAL A 138 -1.65 19.88 18.17
N ASP A 139 -1.85 20.13 16.88
CA ASP A 139 -2.91 20.99 16.34
C ASP A 139 -3.64 20.22 15.24
N PHE A 140 -4.85 19.79 15.55
CA PHE A 140 -5.72 19.05 14.64
C PHE A 140 -7.20 19.46 14.79
N ASP A 141 -7.44 20.66 15.31
CA ASP A 141 -8.78 21.18 15.58
C ASP A 141 -9.41 21.92 14.40
N HIS A 142 -8.62 22.19 13.36
CA HIS A 142 -9.10 22.77 12.11
C HIS A 142 -9.72 21.71 11.18
N PRO A 143 -10.67 22.11 10.29
CA PRO A 143 -11.33 21.18 9.38
C PRO A 143 -10.34 20.41 8.50
N GLY A 144 -10.53 19.10 8.35
CA GLY A 144 -9.70 18.23 7.50
C GLY A 144 -8.40 17.74 8.14
N ALA A 145 -7.99 18.28 9.30
CA ALA A 145 -6.73 17.89 9.94
C ALA A 145 -6.69 16.41 10.33
N LEU A 146 -7.82 15.90 10.85
CA LEU A 146 -8.00 14.51 11.23
C LEU A 146 -7.92 13.58 10.02
N GLU A 147 -8.62 13.93 8.94
CA GLU A 147 -8.63 13.20 7.68
C GLU A 147 -7.24 13.19 7.03
N ALA A 148 -6.52 14.32 7.07
CA ALA A 148 -5.17 14.43 6.55
C ALA A 148 -4.17 13.57 7.35
N LEU A 149 -4.26 13.56 8.69
CA LEU A 149 -3.45 12.68 9.52
C LEU A 149 -3.77 11.22 9.25
N LEU A 150 -5.06 10.88 9.11
CA LEU A 150 -5.50 9.54 8.78
C LEU A 150 -4.95 9.07 7.43
N ALA A 151 -5.07 9.91 6.40
CA ALA A 151 -4.54 9.63 5.08
C ALA A 151 -3.02 9.45 5.11
N THR A 152 -2.31 10.32 5.84
CA THR A 152 -0.84 10.24 5.95
C THR A 152 -0.41 8.97 6.67
N CYS A 153 -1.04 8.64 7.79
CA CYS A 153 -0.60 7.53 8.62
C CYS A 153 -0.98 6.17 8.02
N ALA A 154 -2.17 6.07 7.41
CA ALA A 154 -2.64 4.83 6.83
C ALA A 154 -2.13 4.59 5.40
N GLU A 155 -1.38 5.53 4.81
CA GLU A 155 -0.71 5.31 3.54
C GLU A 155 0.34 4.20 3.71
N PRO A 156 0.29 3.13 2.89
CA PRO A 156 1.34 2.14 2.88
C PRO A 156 2.68 2.76 2.50
N LEU A 157 3.75 2.36 3.19
CA LEU A 157 5.10 2.83 2.87
C LEU A 157 5.54 2.44 1.44
N ILE A 158 5.11 1.26 0.99
CA ILE A 158 5.30 0.75 -0.36
C ILE A 158 3.91 0.40 -0.92
N PRO A 159 3.19 1.36 -1.54
CA PRO A 159 1.87 1.11 -2.10
C PRO A 159 1.96 0.34 -3.42
N GLU A 160 0.84 -0.26 -3.79
CA GLU A 160 0.60 -0.73 -5.16
C GLU A 160 0.13 0.45 -6.01
N MET A 161 0.85 0.70 -7.09
CA MET A 161 0.49 1.66 -8.10
C MET A 161 -0.34 0.97 -9.20
N SER A 162 -1.52 1.53 -9.42
CA SER A 162 -2.54 1.13 -10.38
C SER A 162 -2.88 2.32 -11.27
N ARG A 163 -3.65 2.11 -12.34
CA ARG A 163 -4.10 3.19 -13.23
C ARG A 163 -4.90 4.27 -12.50
N ARG A 164 -5.49 3.94 -11.35
CA ARG A 164 -6.34 4.85 -10.56
C ARG A 164 -5.55 5.82 -9.69
N ASN A 165 -4.33 5.47 -9.30
CA ASN A 165 -3.51 6.24 -8.36
C ASN A 165 -2.11 6.57 -8.90
N GLU A 166 -1.76 6.15 -10.12
CA GLU A 166 -0.48 6.46 -10.78
C GLU A 166 -0.11 7.94 -10.69
N LEU A 167 -1.02 8.84 -11.09
CA LEU A 167 -0.78 10.29 -11.07
C LEU A 167 -0.45 10.82 -9.67
N LYS A 168 -0.96 10.19 -8.61
CA LYS A 168 -0.58 10.55 -7.24
C LYS A 168 0.93 10.41 -7.10
N TYR A 169 1.49 9.26 -7.46
CA TYR A 169 2.90 8.96 -7.25
C TYR A 169 3.81 9.67 -8.26
N THR A 170 3.44 9.73 -9.54
CA THR A 170 4.29 10.29 -10.61
C THR A 170 4.28 11.81 -10.68
N GLN A 171 3.25 12.48 -10.13
CA GLN A 171 3.19 13.95 -10.09
C GLN A 171 3.73 14.56 -8.79
N HIS A 172 4.14 13.72 -7.82
CA HIS A 172 4.77 14.21 -6.60
C HIS A 172 6.18 14.75 -6.90
N ALA A 173 6.26 16.07 -7.09
CA ALA A 173 7.53 16.76 -7.22
C ALA A 173 8.44 16.48 -6.02
N GLY A 174 9.68 16.08 -6.28
CA GLY A 174 10.76 16.05 -5.28
C GLY A 174 11.23 14.67 -4.80
N ARG A 175 10.64 13.56 -5.27
CA ARG A 175 11.16 12.21 -4.98
C ARG A 175 11.29 11.38 -6.26
N SER A 176 12.40 10.66 -6.38
CA SER A 176 12.55 9.63 -7.42
C SER A 176 11.71 8.40 -7.04
N ILE A 177 11.29 7.61 -8.02
CA ILE A 177 10.48 6.41 -7.77
C ILE A 177 11.33 5.16 -7.89
N VAL A 178 11.12 4.21 -6.99
CA VAL A 178 11.61 2.83 -7.10
C VAL A 178 10.43 1.94 -7.44
N TYR A 179 10.36 1.47 -8.67
CA TYR A 179 9.35 0.52 -9.14
C TYR A 179 9.80 -0.91 -8.88
N TYR A 180 8.86 -1.74 -8.46
CA TYR A 180 8.96 -3.18 -8.57
C TYR A 180 7.79 -3.71 -9.40
N LEU A 181 8.09 -4.15 -10.62
CA LEU A 181 7.11 -4.67 -11.55
C LEU A 181 7.07 -6.20 -11.44
N SER A 182 5.89 -6.77 -11.25
CA SER A 182 5.63 -8.21 -11.33
C SER A 182 4.12 -8.43 -11.48
N ASP A 183 3.72 -9.42 -12.27
CA ASP A 183 2.32 -9.84 -12.43
C ASP A 183 1.86 -10.75 -11.28
N ASP A 184 2.79 -11.33 -10.51
CA ASP A 184 2.49 -12.14 -9.32
C ASP A 184 2.29 -11.27 -8.07
N ALA A 185 1.05 -11.20 -7.59
CA ALA A 185 0.70 -10.46 -6.38
C ALA A 185 1.40 -10.96 -5.11
N SER A 186 1.73 -12.26 -5.04
CA SER A 186 2.44 -12.87 -3.91
C SER A 186 3.89 -12.40 -3.89
N GLU A 187 4.50 -12.28 -5.07
CA GLU A 187 5.85 -11.76 -5.25
C GLU A 187 5.93 -10.27 -4.88
N ARG A 188 4.95 -9.47 -5.32
CA ARG A 188 4.82 -8.06 -4.90
C ARG A 188 4.69 -7.92 -3.38
N GLU A 189 3.92 -8.78 -2.73
CA GLU A 189 3.80 -8.79 -1.26
C GLU A 189 5.11 -9.16 -0.56
N ALA A 190 5.83 -10.17 -1.07
CA ALA A 190 7.14 -10.54 -0.55
C ALA A 190 8.19 -9.44 -0.76
N TYR A 191 8.15 -8.73 -1.90
CA TYR A 191 8.98 -7.55 -2.14
C TYR A 191 8.70 -6.44 -1.11
N VAL A 192 7.43 -6.12 -0.87
CA VAL A 192 7.03 -5.11 0.14
C VAL A 192 7.61 -5.48 1.50
N ALA A 193 7.48 -6.75 1.91
CA ALA A 193 8.03 -7.21 3.18
C ALA A 193 9.56 -7.08 3.26
N ALA A 194 10.27 -7.45 2.18
CA ALA A 194 11.73 -7.40 2.10
C ALA A 194 12.28 -5.96 2.07
N MET A 195 11.63 -5.05 1.34
CA MET A 195 12.12 -3.68 1.12
C MET A 195 11.66 -2.67 2.16
N ARG A 196 10.69 -3.02 3.02
CA ARG A 196 10.17 -2.11 4.06
C ARG A 196 11.28 -1.41 4.87
N PRO A 197 12.36 -2.07 5.33
CA PRO A 197 13.44 -1.38 6.05
C PRO A 197 14.17 -0.34 5.21
N VAL A 198 14.42 -0.63 3.93
CA VAL A 198 15.11 0.27 2.98
C VAL A 198 14.21 1.45 2.64
N ALA A 199 12.96 1.18 2.27
CA ALA A 199 11.96 2.21 1.97
C ALA A 199 11.79 3.17 3.16
N LYS A 200 11.81 2.65 4.39
CA LYS A 200 11.67 3.48 5.61
C LYS A 200 12.84 4.45 5.80
N ARG A 201 14.07 4.02 5.51
CA ARG A 201 15.29 4.84 5.58
C ARG A 201 15.30 5.91 4.49
N LEU A 202 14.86 5.57 3.28
CA LEU A 202 15.02 6.41 2.10
C LEU A 202 13.76 7.23 1.73
N ARG A 203 12.68 7.12 2.49
CA ARG A 203 11.35 7.71 2.20
C ARG A 203 11.32 9.21 1.89
N GLU A 204 12.28 9.98 2.41
CA GLU A 204 12.37 11.42 2.20
C GLU A 204 12.86 11.76 0.79
N TYR A 205 13.60 10.82 0.15
CA TYR A 205 14.20 11.00 -1.17
C TYR A 205 13.54 10.12 -2.24
N LEU A 206 13.01 8.96 -1.83
CA LEU A 206 12.48 7.94 -2.73
C LEU A 206 11.04 7.55 -2.35
N GLN A 207 10.24 7.29 -3.37
CA GLN A 207 8.94 6.62 -3.25
C GLN A 207 9.07 5.22 -3.83
N PHE A 208 8.95 4.20 -2.99
CA PHE A 208 8.89 2.81 -3.45
C PHE A 208 7.46 2.48 -3.84
N VAL A 209 7.25 1.78 -4.95
CA VAL A 209 5.94 1.27 -5.37
C VAL A 209 6.08 -0.13 -5.93
N THR A 210 5.02 -0.92 -5.80
CA THR A 210 4.85 -2.14 -6.61
C THR A 210 3.88 -1.86 -7.74
N VAL A 211 4.07 -2.52 -8.88
CA VAL A 211 3.22 -2.36 -10.07
C VAL A 211 2.86 -3.74 -10.59
N ASP A 212 1.57 -3.95 -10.85
CA ASP A 212 1.12 -5.11 -11.62
C ASP A 212 1.52 -4.91 -13.09
N SER A 213 2.53 -5.66 -13.56
CA SER A 213 3.01 -5.54 -14.94
C SER A 213 1.93 -5.92 -15.96
N GLY A 214 0.94 -6.73 -15.58
CA GLY A 214 -0.21 -7.04 -16.43
C GLY A 214 -1.17 -5.86 -16.62
N GLU A 215 -1.27 -4.94 -15.65
CA GLU A 215 -2.06 -3.69 -15.78
C GLU A 215 -1.32 -2.63 -16.64
N PHE A 216 0.00 -2.76 -16.74
CA PHE A 216 0.91 -1.82 -17.42
C PHE A 216 1.86 -2.51 -18.41
N PRO A 217 1.35 -3.12 -19.49
CA PRO A 217 2.16 -3.95 -20.40
C PRO A 217 3.34 -3.20 -21.05
N ASP A 218 3.16 -1.91 -21.36
CA ASP A 218 4.21 -1.10 -22.00
C ASP A 218 5.25 -0.56 -21.01
N MET A 219 4.93 -0.53 -19.71
CA MET A 219 5.75 0.15 -18.70
C MET A 219 7.08 -0.58 -18.48
N SER A 220 7.07 -1.91 -18.41
CA SER A 220 8.30 -2.71 -18.27
C SER A 220 9.32 -2.36 -19.37
N HIS A 221 8.85 -2.23 -20.61
CA HIS A 221 9.71 -1.90 -21.74
C HIS A 221 10.20 -0.44 -21.67
N ALA A 222 9.30 0.51 -21.37
CA ALA A 222 9.67 1.92 -21.21
C ALA A 222 10.66 2.16 -20.06
N LEU A 223 10.66 1.27 -19.06
CA LEU A 223 11.56 1.30 -17.91
C LEU A 223 12.80 0.39 -18.07
N GLY A 224 13.03 -0.20 -19.24
CA GLY A 224 14.24 -0.95 -19.55
C GLY A 224 14.38 -2.28 -18.79
N VAL A 225 13.27 -2.92 -18.40
CA VAL A 225 13.23 -4.28 -17.83
C VAL A 225 12.51 -5.26 -18.76
N ALA A 226 12.61 -6.56 -18.47
CA ALA A 226 11.91 -7.60 -19.23
C ALA A 226 10.38 -7.53 -19.00
N SER A 227 9.59 -8.17 -19.87
CA SER A 227 8.12 -8.25 -19.75
C SER A 227 7.66 -8.77 -18.39
N GLU A 228 8.40 -9.76 -17.89
CA GLU A 228 8.26 -10.40 -16.58
C GLU A 228 8.39 -9.42 -15.40
N GLY A 229 8.92 -8.21 -15.65
CA GLY A 229 9.11 -7.17 -14.66
C GLY A 229 10.53 -7.12 -14.09
N GLY A 230 10.68 -6.48 -12.94
CA GLY A 230 11.96 -6.19 -12.31
C GLY A 230 11.94 -4.91 -11.49
N LEU A 231 13.10 -4.57 -10.91
CA LEU A 231 13.29 -3.35 -10.13
C LEU A 231 13.89 -2.23 -10.97
N VAL A 232 13.35 -1.02 -10.86
CA VAL A 232 13.82 0.15 -11.60
C VAL A 232 13.80 1.37 -10.70
N VAL A 233 14.84 2.21 -10.77
CA VAL A 233 14.83 3.56 -10.19
C VAL A 233 14.61 4.56 -11.31
N GLU A 234 13.62 5.44 -11.18
CA GLU A 234 13.38 6.55 -12.11
C GLU A 234 13.57 7.88 -11.37
N ASN A 235 14.43 8.72 -11.91
CA ASN A 235 14.55 10.10 -11.50
C ASN A 235 13.49 10.95 -12.22
N LEU A 236 12.40 11.27 -11.54
CA LEU A 236 11.31 12.07 -12.10
C LEU A 236 11.72 13.50 -12.49
N HIS A 237 12.82 14.03 -11.96
CA HIS A 237 13.30 15.37 -12.31
C HIS A 237 14.04 15.38 -13.65
N THR A 238 14.84 14.34 -13.92
CA THR A 238 15.67 14.25 -15.14
C THR A 238 15.09 13.32 -16.20
N GLY A 239 14.10 12.49 -15.85
CA GLY A 239 13.59 11.41 -16.69
C GLY A 239 14.56 10.24 -16.85
N GLN A 240 15.65 10.20 -16.07
CA GLN A 240 16.63 9.13 -16.15
C GLN A 240 16.13 7.85 -15.47
N VAL A 241 16.30 6.73 -16.16
CA VAL A 241 15.84 5.40 -15.73
C VAL A 241 17.05 4.50 -15.46
N TYR A 242 17.01 3.76 -14.37
CA TYR A 242 18.08 2.87 -13.92
C TYR A 242 17.49 1.48 -13.58
N PRO A 243 17.45 0.55 -14.55
CA PRO A 243 17.03 -0.82 -14.34
C PRO A 243 18.05 -1.57 -13.48
N PHE A 244 17.58 -2.27 -12.45
CA PHE A 244 18.43 -3.12 -11.63
C PHE A 244 18.76 -4.42 -12.37
N ARG A 245 20.04 -4.67 -12.63
CA ARG A 245 20.52 -5.85 -13.35
C ARG A 245 21.10 -6.96 -12.46
N GLY A 246 21.06 -6.78 -11.13
CA GLY A 246 21.64 -7.73 -10.16
C GLY A 246 23.17 -7.80 -10.23
N ARG A 247 23.77 -8.67 -9.39
CA ARG A 247 25.17 -9.09 -9.59
C ARG A 247 25.16 -10.16 -10.69
N GLU A 248 25.83 -9.92 -11.81
CA GLU A 248 25.89 -10.77 -13.03
C GLU A 248 26.33 -12.25 -12.84
N ARG A 249 26.46 -12.76 -11.61
CA ARG A 249 27.05 -14.07 -11.32
C ARG A 249 26.07 -15.25 -11.28
N GLU A 250 24.77 -15.04 -11.45
CA GLU A 250 23.79 -16.13 -11.42
C GLU A 250 23.14 -16.32 -12.80
N SER A 251 23.86 -17.03 -13.67
CA SER A 251 23.47 -17.26 -15.07
C SER A 251 22.57 -18.48 -15.30
N SER A 252 22.17 -19.22 -14.25
CA SER A 252 21.29 -20.37 -14.41
C SER A 252 19.81 -19.97 -14.36
N ALA A 253 19.01 -20.54 -15.25
CA ALA A 253 17.55 -20.35 -15.29
C ALA A 253 16.91 -20.67 -13.92
N GLU A 254 17.44 -21.67 -13.21
CA GLU A 254 17.00 -22.03 -11.87
C GLU A 254 17.36 -21.00 -10.79
N ALA A 255 18.40 -20.17 -10.98
CA ALA A 255 18.72 -19.07 -10.07
C ALA A 255 17.83 -17.84 -10.33
N LYS A 256 17.51 -17.57 -11.61
CA LYS A 256 16.53 -16.55 -12.02
C LYS A 256 15.13 -16.80 -11.45
N GLU A 257 14.75 -18.07 -11.31
CA GLU A 257 13.45 -18.46 -10.74
C GLU A 257 13.44 -18.48 -9.20
N ARG A 258 14.61 -18.64 -8.56
CA ARG A 258 14.74 -18.69 -7.09
C ARG A 258 14.89 -17.31 -6.41
N HIS A 259 15.36 -16.27 -7.11
CA HIS A 259 15.56 -14.93 -6.55
C HIS A 259 15.04 -13.82 -7.48
N ARG A 260 13.75 -13.84 -7.82
CA ARG A 260 13.13 -12.73 -8.58
C ARG A 260 13.15 -11.41 -7.79
N ILE A 261 13.01 -11.49 -6.46
CA ILE A 261 13.09 -10.34 -5.54
C ILE A 261 14.56 -10.07 -5.18
N PRO A 262 15.13 -8.90 -5.51
CA PRO A 262 16.47 -8.54 -5.10
C PRO A 262 16.60 -8.46 -3.56
N ALA A 263 17.78 -8.80 -3.03
CA ALA A 263 18.06 -8.59 -1.61
C ALA A 263 18.07 -7.10 -1.25
N ALA A 264 17.55 -6.75 -0.07
CA ALA A 264 17.42 -5.37 0.39
C ALA A 264 18.75 -4.60 0.38
N GLU A 265 19.84 -5.24 0.79
CA GLU A 265 21.19 -4.68 0.75
C GLU A 265 21.64 -4.37 -0.68
N ALA A 266 21.39 -5.27 -1.63
CA ALA A 266 21.77 -5.07 -3.03
C ALA A 266 20.98 -3.91 -3.68
N VAL A 267 19.71 -3.72 -3.29
CA VAL A 267 18.90 -2.57 -3.75
C VAL A 267 19.44 -1.27 -3.16
N GLU A 268 19.80 -1.26 -1.89
CA GLU A 268 20.38 -0.08 -1.23
C GLU A 268 21.73 0.29 -1.85
N ASP A 269 22.62 -0.68 -2.07
CA ASP A 269 23.90 -0.49 -2.78
C ASP A 269 23.69 0.10 -4.17
N PHE A 270 22.70 -0.41 -4.92
CA PHE A 270 22.37 0.09 -6.25
C PHE A 270 21.89 1.54 -6.22
N ILE A 271 20.99 1.88 -5.32
CA ILE A 271 20.50 3.25 -5.14
C ILE A 271 21.65 4.20 -4.79
N MET A 272 22.55 3.77 -3.89
CA MET A 272 23.71 4.57 -3.50
C MET A 272 24.68 4.75 -4.66
N ALA A 273 24.90 3.71 -5.48
CA ALA A 273 25.74 3.79 -6.66
C ALA A 273 25.17 4.75 -7.72
N ILE A 274 23.85 4.80 -7.91
CA ILE A 274 23.18 5.81 -8.74
C ILE A 274 23.44 7.22 -8.18
N ALA A 275 23.23 7.43 -6.88
CA ALA A 275 23.42 8.73 -6.26
C ALA A 275 24.88 9.22 -6.34
N GLN A 276 25.85 8.31 -6.40
CA GLN A 276 27.28 8.60 -6.55
C GLN A 276 27.72 8.77 -8.02
N GLY A 277 26.82 8.54 -8.99
CA GLY A 277 27.15 8.59 -10.42
C GLY A 277 27.96 7.40 -10.91
N HIS A 278 27.97 6.28 -10.19
CA HIS A 278 28.66 5.04 -10.58
C HIS A 278 27.83 4.17 -11.52
N ILE A 279 26.54 4.46 -11.69
CA ILE A 279 25.64 3.76 -12.60
C ILE A 279 25.16 4.76 -13.66
N GLU A 280 25.42 4.45 -14.93
CA GLU A 280 24.90 5.22 -16.06
C GLU A 280 23.40 4.97 -16.25
N PRO A 281 22.62 5.98 -16.68
CA PRO A 281 21.22 5.80 -17.00
C PRO A 281 21.05 4.86 -18.21
N TRP A 282 19.92 4.16 -18.26
CA TRP A 282 19.59 3.29 -19.37
C TRP A 282 19.49 4.07 -20.68
N ASN A 283 20.16 3.54 -21.71
CA ASN A 283 20.28 4.18 -23.02
C ASN A 283 19.11 3.88 -23.99
N GLY A 284 18.04 3.27 -23.49
CA GLY A 284 16.87 2.89 -24.30
C GLY A 284 17.07 1.64 -25.17
N ARG A 285 18.19 0.92 -25.02
CA ARG A 285 18.47 -0.31 -25.78
C ARG A 285 18.67 -1.50 -24.85
N TYR A 286 18.16 -2.65 -25.27
CA TYR A 286 18.48 -3.94 -24.67
C TYR A 286 19.81 -4.41 -25.25
N GLY A 287 20.76 -4.80 -24.40
CA GLY A 287 22.07 -5.31 -24.86
C GLY A 287 21.90 -6.61 -25.66
N ASP A 288 22.90 -6.95 -26.49
CA ASP A 288 22.85 -8.07 -27.45
C ASP A 288 22.57 -9.46 -26.83
N GLY A 289 22.58 -9.60 -25.50
CA GLY A 289 22.23 -10.82 -24.76
C GLY A 289 20.78 -10.91 -24.28
N ASP A 290 19.95 -9.88 -24.49
CA ASP A 290 18.59 -9.75 -23.94
C ASP A 290 17.50 -9.77 -25.04
N SER A 291 17.83 -10.34 -26.21
CA SER A 291 16.89 -10.48 -27.33
C SER A 291 15.78 -11.48 -27.00
N MET A 292 14.69 -10.98 -26.41
CA MET A 292 13.48 -11.78 -26.21
C MET A 292 12.78 -11.98 -27.55
N ARG A 293 12.48 -13.25 -27.84
CA ARG A 293 11.77 -13.71 -29.02
C ARG A 293 10.44 -12.95 -29.15
N ARG A 294 10.26 -12.28 -30.28
CA ARG A 294 8.92 -11.88 -30.73
C ARG A 294 8.15 -13.16 -31.05
N ASP A 295 7.31 -13.62 -30.13
CA ASP A 295 6.20 -14.48 -30.51
C ASP A 295 5.17 -13.61 -31.24
N GLY A 296 5.03 -13.83 -32.53
CA GLY A 296 4.03 -13.13 -33.33
C GLY A 296 4.23 -13.21 -34.83
N GLY A 297 3.85 -14.35 -35.41
CA GLY A 297 3.14 -14.43 -36.69
C GLY A 297 3.92 -14.12 -37.97
N ASP A 298 4.16 -15.17 -38.75
CA ASP A 298 4.23 -15.07 -40.21
C ASP A 298 3.09 -14.20 -40.76
N ASP A 299 3.43 -13.12 -41.45
CA ASP A 299 2.71 -12.79 -42.68
C ASP A 299 3.69 -12.18 -43.69
N ALA A 300 4.13 -13.04 -44.59
CA ALA A 300 4.86 -12.68 -45.78
C ALA A 300 3.89 -11.95 -46.74
N SER A 301 3.92 -10.63 -46.75
CA SER A 301 3.30 -9.85 -47.82
C SER A 301 4.33 -8.95 -48.47
N ARG A 302 4.84 -9.46 -49.60
CA ARG A 302 5.47 -8.74 -50.70
C ARG A 302 4.77 -7.40 -50.95
N HIS A 303 5.53 -6.34 -51.17
CA HIS A 303 5.25 -5.38 -52.23
C HIS A 303 6.57 -4.79 -52.74
N ASP A 304 6.87 -5.15 -53.99
CA ASP A 304 7.84 -4.49 -54.87
C ASP A 304 7.34 -3.09 -55.30
N GLU A 305 8.29 -2.30 -55.79
CA GLU A 305 8.19 -1.05 -56.60
C GLU A 305 7.96 0.24 -55.78
N LEU A 306 8.86 1.24 -55.77
CA LEU A 306 9.82 1.75 -56.76
C LEU A 306 11.17 2.17 -56.13
#